data_AF-A0A1Y0IF43-F1
#
_entry.id   AF-A0A1Y0IF43-F1
#
_cell.length_a   1.000
_cell.length_b   1.000
_cell.length_c   1.000
_cell.angle_alpha   90.00
_cell.angle_beta   90.00
_cell.angle_gamma   90.00
#
_symmetry.space_group_name_H-M   'P 1'
#
loop_
_entity.id
_entity.type
_entity.pdbx_description
1 polymer ?
#
loop_
_entity_poly.entity_id
_entity_poly.type
_entity_poly.pdbx_seq_one_letter_code
_entity_poly.pdbx_strand_id
1 'polypeptide(L)'
;MLQYSVQSSRSTLIVRKVEVSVSERTPLESTDRVTEQSAREFESVHVQLLTFFNSILGGKRDYAERIAHFDGDIDIVSGTLVFTLHGLWSFLTAVGMLSDPFPNFQQALYRGALNQRLADYGATVILYRDNGKVRDNWYQLVVTCL
;
A
#
# COMPACT_ATOMS: atom_id res chain seq x y z
N MET A 1 48.40 -4.58 -23.99
CA MET A 1 48.80 -3.27 -23.41
C MET A 1 48.61 -3.40 -21.90
N LEU A 2 49.69 -3.44 -21.11
CA LEU A 2 49.66 -3.75 -19.66
C LEU A 2 49.55 -2.44 -18.86
N GLN A 3 48.59 -2.34 -17.94
CA GLN A 3 48.53 -1.27 -16.95
C GLN A 3 48.73 -1.83 -15.54
N TYR A 4 49.61 -1.18 -14.77
CA TYR A 4 49.84 -1.45 -13.36
C TYR A 4 49.41 -0.22 -12.56
N SER A 5 48.59 -0.41 -11.55
CA SER A 5 48.25 0.62 -10.56
C SER A 5 48.81 0.21 -9.20
N VAL A 6 49.56 1.12 -8.58
CA VAL A 6 50.22 0.95 -7.28
C VAL A 6 49.51 1.84 -6.29
N GLN A 7 48.89 1.25 -5.27
CA GLN A 7 48.33 1.99 -4.15
C GLN A 7 49.02 1.53 -2.86
N SER A 8 49.65 2.47 -2.16
CA SER A 8 50.53 2.23 -1.02
C SER A 8 49.90 2.80 0.25
N SER A 9 49.73 1.96 1.28
CA SER A 9 49.95 2.34 2.68
C SER A 9 49.98 1.10 3.60
N ARG A 10 51.18 0.90 4.16
CA ARG A 10 51.55 0.15 5.37
C ARG A 10 51.23 -1.36 5.42
N SER A 11 52.31 -2.10 5.23
CA SER A 11 52.57 -3.49 5.63
C SER A 11 51.94 -4.59 4.77
N THR A 12 52.83 -5.24 4.00
CA THR A 12 52.66 -6.48 3.21
C THR A 12 52.34 -6.27 1.72
N LEU A 13 53.40 -6.33 0.88
CA LEU A 13 53.32 -6.42 -0.57
C LEU A 13 52.95 -7.87 -0.94
N ILE A 14 51.72 -8.09 -1.40
CA ILE A 14 51.33 -9.37 -2.02
C ILE A 14 51.00 -9.09 -3.49
N VAL A 15 51.95 -9.37 -4.37
CA VAL A 15 51.71 -9.36 -5.82
C VAL A 15 51.00 -10.66 -6.18
N ARG A 16 49.68 -10.60 -6.44
CA ARG A 16 48.93 -11.75 -6.93
C ARG A 16 48.84 -11.74 -8.45
N LYS A 17 49.32 -12.82 -9.08
CA LYS A 17 49.10 -13.14 -10.49
C LYS A 17 47.60 -13.43 -10.68
N VAL A 18 46.89 -12.61 -11.46
CA VAL A 18 45.50 -12.87 -11.83
C VAL A 18 45.51 -13.55 -13.19
N GLU A 19 45.20 -14.85 -13.22
CA GLU A 19 44.89 -15.57 -14.46
C GLU A 19 43.42 -15.29 -14.81
N VAL A 20 43.21 -14.57 -15.92
CA VAL A 20 41.87 -14.32 -16.46
C VAL A 20 41.47 -15.53 -17.31
N SER A 21 40.71 -16.44 -16.72
CA SER A 21 39.95 -17.44 -17.49
C SER A 21 38.61 -16.80 -17.89
N VAL A 22 38.48 -16.44 -19.17
CA VAL A 22 37.19 -16.11 -19.77
C VAL A 22 36.37 -17.39 -19.82
N SER A 23 35.29 -17.44 -19.03
CA SER A 23 34.27 -18.48 -19.16
C SER A 23 32.93 -17.80 -19.42
N GLU A 24 32.48 -17.92 -20.67
CA GLU A 24 31.15 -17.55 -21.12
C GLU A 24 30.10 -18.43 -20.43
N ARG A 25 29.10 -17.83 -19.77
CA ARG A 25 27.64 -18.12 -19.85
C ARG A 25 26.87 -17.45 -18.69
N THR A 26 25.78 -16.80 -19.08
CA THR A 26 24.69 -16.08 -18.36
C THR A 26 23.91 -16.91 -17.32
N PRO A 27 22.93 -16.36 -16.54
CA PRO A 27 22.57 -14.96 -16.27
C PRO A 27 22.42 -14.59 -14.76
N LEU A 28 22.44 -13.29 -14.47
CA LEU A 28 22.08 -12.67 -13.18
C LEU A 28 20.58 -12.87 -12.88
N GLU A 29 20.25 -13.57 -11.79
CA GLU A 29 18.88 -13.67 -11.29
C GLU A 29 18.88 -13.50 -9.77
N SER A 30 18.90 -12.26 -9.24
CA SER A 30 18.77 -12.04 -7.79
C SER A 30 18.27 -10.65 -7.34
N THR A 31 17.95 -9.70 -8.22
CA THR A 31 17.67 -8.32 -7.78
C THR A 31 16.26 -7.78 -8.08
N ASP A 32 15.41 -8.50 -8.81
CA ASP A 32 14.05 -8.01 -9.17
C ASP A 32 12.91 -8.50 -8.26
N ARG A 33 13.11 -9.57 -7.47
CA ARG A 33 12.01 -10.22 -6.74
C ARG A 33 11.45 -9.41 -5.57
N VAL A 34 12.24 -8.54 -4.96
CA VAL A 34 11.82 -7.75 -3.77
C VAL A 34 10.91 -6.58 -4.17
N THR A 35 11.16 -5.98 -5.33
CA THR A 35 10.40 -4.81 -5.82
C THR A 35 9.03 -5.21 -6.36
N GLU A 36 8.95 -6.34 -7.07
CA GLU A 36 7.68 -6.85 -7.61
C GLU A 36 6.73 -7.36 -6.53
N GLN A 37 7.25 -8.01 -5.49
CA GLN A 37 6.43 -8.55 -4.41
C GLN A 37 5.79 -7.42 -3.58
N SER A 38 6.56 -6.39 -3.26
CA SER A 38 6.04 -5.18 -2.60
C SER A 38 4.95 -4.51 -3.44
N ALA A 39 5.14 -4.38 -4.75
CA ALA A 39 4.14 -3.78 -5.64
C ALA A 39 2.83 -4.60 -5.72
N ARG A 40 2.92 -5.94 -5.72
CA ARG A 40 1.75 -6.83 -5.72
C ARG A 40 0.96 -6.77 -4.41
N GLU A 41 1.65 -6.63 -3.27
CA GLU A 41 1.03 -6.50 -1.95
C GLU A 41 0.25 -5.17 -1.83
N PHE A 42 0.80 -4.06 -2.33
CA PHE A 42 0.09 -2.77 -2.35
C PHE A 42 -1.14 -2.79 -3.28
N GLU A 43 -1.04 -3.44 -4.45
CA GLU A 43 -2.16 -3.56 -5.39
C GLU A 43 -3.31 -4.37 -4.77
N SER A 44 -3.01 -5.39 -3.97
CA SER A 44 -4.01 -6.20 -3.26
C SER A 44 -4.87 -5.37 -2.31
N VAL A 45 -4.25 -4.51 -1.50
CA VAL A 45 -4.96 -3.62 -0.56
C VAL A 45 -5.90 -2.66 -1.31
N HIS A 46 -5.44 -2.12 -2.44
CA HIS A 46 -6.25 -1.23 -3.27
C HIS A 46 -7.49 -1.91 -3.85
N VAL A 47 -7.34 -3.12 -4.39
CA VAL A 47 -8.46 -3.88 -4.95
C VAL A 47 -9.50 -4.20 -3.89
N GLN A 48 -9.07 -4.58 -2.69
CA GLN A 48 -9.96 -4.87 -1.56
C GLN A 48 -10.72 -3.62 -1.10
N LEU A 49 -10.02 -2.49 -0.93
CA LEU A 49 -10.64 -1.20 -0.60
C LEU A 49 -11.69 -0.76 -1.61
N LEU A 50 -11.37 -0.83 -2.91
CA LEU A 50 -12.30 -0.47 -3.97
C LEU A 50 -13.52 -1.40 -3.99
N THR A 51 -13.31 -2.70 -3.78
CA THR A 51 -14.39 -3.69 -3.69
C THR A 51 -15.34 -3.39 -2.53
N PHE A 52 -14.77 -3.00 -1.38
CA PHE A 52 -15.55 -2.58 -0.22
C PHE A 52 -16.34 -1.31 -0.50
N PHE A 53 -15.68 -0.23 -0.96
CA PHE A 53 -16.36 1.03 -1.25
C PHE A 53 -17.45 0.88 -2.31
N ASN A 54 -17.18 0.15 -3.39
CA ASN A 54 -18.20 -0.14 -4.40
C ASN A 54 -19.38 -0.95 -3.84
N SER A 55 -19.13 -1.84 -2.87
CA SER A 55 -20.21 -2.56 -2.19
C SER A 55 -21.08 -1.64 -1.33
N ILE A 56 -20.49 -0.64 -0.68
CA ILE A 56 -21.21 0.40 0.07
C ILE A 56 -22.02 1.28 -0.88
N LEU A 57 -21.40 1.78 -1.96
CA LEU A 57 -22.05 2.62 -2.97
C LEU A 57 -23.20 1.90 -3.68
N GLY A 58 -23.04 0.59 -3.93
CA GLY A 58 -24.08 -0.28 -4.46
C GLY A 58 -25.19 -0.65 -3.47
N GLY A 59 -25.15 -0.12 -2.24
CA GLY A 59 -26.21 -0.31 -1.24
C GLY A 59 -26.29 -1.75 -0.69
N LYS A 60 -25.19 -2.52 -0.70
CA LYS A 60 -25.20 -3.86 -0.09
C LYS A 60 -25.42 -3.75 1.42
N ARG A 61 -26.59 -4.22 1.86
CA ARG A 61 -27.05 -4.14 3.26
C ARG A 61 -26.11 -4.84 4.24
N ASP A 62 -25.47 -5.92 3.82
CA ASP A 62 -24.59 -6.74 4.67
C ASP A 62 -23.47 -5.94 5.34
N TYR A 63 -22.83 -5.01 4.62
CA TYR A 63 -21.77 -4.19 5.22
C TYR A 63 -22.33 -3.08 6.10
N ALA A 64 -23.45 -2.47 5.73
CA ALA A 64 -24.09 -1.45 6.55
C ALA A 64 -24.54 -2.02 7.90
N GLU A 65 -25.13 -3.22 7.92
CA GLU A 65 -25.51 -3.91 9.15
C GLU A 65 -24.30 -4.29 10.01
N ARG A 66 -23.23 -4.79 9.39
CA ARG A 66 -21.98 -5.11 10.10
C ARG A 66 -21.34 -3.86 10.70
N ILE A 67 -21.34 -2.73 9.99
CA ILE A 67 -20.82 -1.45 10.49
C ILE A 67 -21.65 -0.97 11.67
N ALA A 68 -22.99 -1.06 11.59
CA ALA A 68 -23.88 -0.65 12.67
C ALA A 68 -23.66 -1.44 13.99
N HIS A 69 -23.09 -2.64 13.90
CA HIS A 69 -22.75 -3.48 15.06
C HIS A 69 -21.25 -3.52 15.38
N PHE A 70 -20.43 -2.77 14.66
CA PHE A 70 -19.00 -2.75 14.87
C PHE A 70 -18.61 -1.70 15.93
N ASP A 71 -17.85 -2.12 16.94
CA ASP A 71 -17.31 -1.21 17.96
C ASP A 71 -16.00 -0.61 17.46
N GLY A 72 -16.09 0.52 16.74
CA GLY A 72 -14.92 1.22 16.22
C GLY A 72 -15.24 2.53 15.49
N ASP A 73 -14.20 3.20 15.00
CA ASP A 73 -14.30 4.52 14.38
C ASP A 73 -14.73 4.46 12.90
N ILE A 74 -15.88 3.86 12.64
CA ILE A 74 -16.50 3.70 11.32
C ILE A 74 -18.02 3.64 11.48
N ASP A 75 -18.75 4.40 10.66
CA ASP A 75 -20.20 4.52 10.77
C ASP A 75 -20.85 4.87 9.41
N ILE A 76 -22.16 4.68 9.31
CA ILE A 76 -23.00 5.15 8.21
C ILE A 76 -23.84 6.34 8.68
N VAL A 77 -23.39 7.55 8.36
CA VAL A 77 -24.08 8.79 8.71
C VAL A 77 -24.89 9.27 7.52
N SER A 78 -26.22 9.32 7.66
CA SER A 78 -27.15 9.75 6.59
C SER A 78 -26.92 9.00 5.25
N GLY A 79 -26.72 7.68 5.34
CA GLY A 79 -26.47 6.82 4.17
C GLY A 79 -25.06 6.92 3.59
N THR A 80 -24.16 7.65 4.24
CA THR A 80 -22.78 7.83 3.79
C THR A 80 -21.80 7.19 4.75
N LEU A 81 -20.80 6.48 4.22
CA LEU A 81 -19.73 5.92 5.01
C LEU A 81 -18.79 7.01 5.53
N VAL A 82 -18.59 7.02 6.85
CA VAL A 82 -17.72 7.94 7.59
C VAL A 82 -16.77 7.11 8.45
N PHE A 83 -15.47 7.40 8.45
CA PHE A 83 -14.48 6.55 9.11
C PHE A 83 -13.18 7.28 9.44
N THR A 84 -12.45 6.80 10.45
CA THR A 84 -11.00 7.07 10.55
C THR A 84 -10.22 6.01 9.77
N LEU A 85 -8.96 6.30 9.42
CA LEU A 85 -8.11 5.29 8.74
C LEU A 85 -7.97 4.01 9.56
N HIS A 86 -7.84 4.15 10.88
CA HIS A 86 -7.75 3.00 11.78
C HIS A 86 -9.07 2.23 11.91
N GLY A 87 -10.20 2.93 11.98
CA GLY A 87 -11.53 2.31 12.02
C GLY A 87 -11.83 1.51 10.77
N LEU A 88 -11.52 2.05 9.58
CA LEU A 88 -11.66 1.34 8.32
C LEU A 88 -10.78 0.09 8.25
N TRP A 89 -9.50 0.21 8.60
CA TRP A 89 -8.59 -0.94 8.63
C TRP A 89 -9.09 -2.03 9.60
N SER A 90 -9.44 -1.64 10.83
CA SER A 90 -9.91 -2.55 11.87
C SER A 90 -11.16 -3.31 11.44
N PHE A 91 -12.12 -2.59 10.82
CA PHE A 91 -13.33 -3.20 10.28
C PHE A 91 -13.04 -4.19 9.16
N LEU A 92 -12.22 -3.79 8.17
CA LEU A 92 -11.89 -4.64 7.03
C LEU A 92 -11.12 -5.90 7.44
N THR A 93 -10.27 -5.80 8.46
CA THR A 93 -9.61 -6.98 9.06
C THR A 93 -10.60 -7.84 9.83
N ALA A 94 -11.52 -7.25 10.61
CA ALA A 94 -12.52 -7.99 11.37
C ALA A 94 -13.49 -8.78 10.47
N VAL A 95 -13.83 -8.25 9.28
CA VAL A 95 -14.66 -8.97 8.30
C VAL A 95 -13.85 -9.91 7.39
N GLY A 96 -12.54 -10.06 7.63
CA GLY A 96 -11.65 -10.96 6.89
C GLY A 96 -11.33 -10.51 5.47
N MET A 97 -11.54 -9.22 5.14
CA MET A 97 -11.22 -8.69 3.82
C MET A 97 -9.74 -8.33 3.72
N LEU A 98 -9.16 -7.72 4.75
CA LEU A 98 -7.75 -7.34 4.82
C LEU A 98 -6.98 -8.21 5.82
N SER A 99 -5.80 -8.67 5.42
CA SER A 99 -4.84 -9.35 6.32
C SER A 99 -3.59 -8.51 6.59
N ASP A 100 -3.40 -7.42 5.84
CA ASP A 100 -2.22 -6.57 5.93
C ASP A 100 -2.16 -5.78 7.24
N PRO A 101 -0.97 -5.58 7.81
CA PRO A 101 -0.80 -4.77 9.00
C PRO A 101 -1.09 -3.29 8.71
N PHE A 102 -1.55 -2.55 9.72
CA PHE A 102 -1.95 -1.16 9.59
C PHE A 102 -0.93 -0.24 8.88
N PRO A 103 0.40 -0.34 9.10
CA PRO A 103 1.37 0.50 8.38
C PRO A 103 1.34 0.30 6.86
N ASN A 104 1.15 -0.94 6.38
CA ASN A 104 1.07 -1.26 4.96
C ASN A 104 -0.22 -0.69 4.37
N PHE A 105 -1.33 -0.87 5.08
CA PHE A 105 -2.62 -0.28 4.71
C PHE A 105 -2.55 1.25 4.59
N GLN A 106 -1.97 1.91 5.59
CA GLN A 106 -1.82 3.36 5.60
C GLN A 106 -0.91 3.85 4.46
N GLN A 107 0.17 3.12 4.18
CA GLN A 107 1.07 3.44 3.08
C GLN A 107 0.39 3.26 1.71
N ALA A 108 -0.42 2.23 1.54
CA ALA A 108 -1.23 2.02 0.34
C ALA A 108 -2.16 3.22 0.12
N LEU A 109 -2.86 3.69 1.15
CA LEU A 109 -3.74 4.85 1.04
C LEU A 109 -3.02 6.15 0.68
N TYR A 110 -1.85 6.43 1.28
CA TYR A 110 -1.12 7.67 1.02
C TYR A 110 -0.35 7.68 -0.29
N ARG A 111 0.15 6.53 -0.73
CA ARG A 111 0.90 6.43 -2.00
C ARG A 111 0.00 6.06 -3.19
N GLY A 112 -1.22 5.64 -2.90
CA GLY A 112 -2.12 5.09 -3.89
C GLY A 112 -2.95 6.12 -4.64
N ALA A 113 -3.43 5.70 -5.80
CA ALA A 113 -4.35 6.42 -6.64
C ALA A 113 -5.82 6.25 -6.18
N LEU A 114 -6.09 6.11 -4.87
CA LEU A 114 -7.41 5.71 -4.37
C LEU A 114 -8.53 6.62 -4.89
N ASN A 115 -8.40 7.94 -4.72
CA ASN A 115 -9.42 8.88 -5.21
C ASN A 115 -9.49 8.96 -6.74
N GLN A 116 -8.38 8.71 -7.45
CA GLN A 116 -8.41 8.62 -8.92
C GLN A 116 -9.20 7.38 -9.36
N ARG A 117 -9.00 6.23 -8.71
CA ARG A 117 -9.73 5.00 -9.01
C ARG A 117 -11.18 5.05 -8.53
N LEU A 118 -11.48 5.74 -7.43
CA LEU A 118 -12.86 5.98 -6.99
C LEU A 118 -13.63 6.90 -7.94
N ALA A 119 -12.94 7.81 -8.63
CA ALA A 119 -13.57 8.66 -9.63
C ALA A 119 -14.17 7.84 -10.79
N ASP A 120 -13.58 6.68 -11.13
CA ASP A 120 -14.15 5.74 -12.11
C ASP A 120 -15.52 5.18 -11.65
N TYR A 121 -15.80 5.21 -10.35
CA TYR A 121 -17.09 4.82 -9.74
C TYR A 121 -17.97 6.03 -9.40
N GLY A 122 -17.60 7.24 -9.85
CA GLY A 122 -18.32 8.47 -9.51
C GLY A 122 -18.29 8.77 -8.01
N ALA A 123 -17.20 8.44 -7.33
CA ALA A 123 -17.05 8.65 -5.91
C ALA A 123 -15.67 9.21 -5.53
N THR A 124 -15.56 9.75 -4.32
CA THR A 124 -14.29 10.23 -3.77
C THR A 124 -14.31 10.16 -2.25
N VAL A 125 -13.13 10.02 -1.63
CA VAL A 125 -12.98 10.17 -0.19
C VAL A 125 -12.53 11.60 0.11
N ILE A 126 -13.31 12.30 0.93
CA ILE A 126 -13.01 13.65 1.41
C ILE A 126 -12.76 13.68 2.91
N LEU A 127 -12.12 14.75 3.39
CA LEU A 127 -12.01 15.04 4.81
C LEU A 127 -13.38 15.46 5.37
N TYR A 128 -13.86 14.75 6.39
CA TYR A 128 -15.12 15.00 7.08
C TYR A 128 -14.93 15.80 8.38
N ARG A 129 -13.92 15.45 9.18
CA ARG A 129 -13.55 16.16 10.41
C ARG A 129 -12.04 16.15 10.61
N ASP A 130 -11.47 17.32 10.82
CA ASP A 130 -10.06 17.49 11.21
C ASP A 130 -9.92 17.48 12.73
N ASN A 131 -9.06 16.60 13.23
CA ASN A 131 -8.72 16.48 14.65
C ASN A 131 -7.23 16.86 14.91
N GLY A 132 -6.56 17.49 13.94
CA GLY A 132 -5.21 18.02 14.06
C GLY A 132 -4.10 17.03 13.70
N LYS A 133 -4.42 15.75 13.46
CA LYS A 133 -3.49 14.75 12.93
C LYS A 133 -4.20 13.89 11.90
N VAL A 134 -3.58 13.68 10.75
CA VAL A 134 -4.14 12.89 9.63
C VAL A 134 -4.64 11.51 10.09
N ARG A 135 -3.92 10.85 11.00
CA ARG A 135 -4.33 9.53 11.54
C ARG A 135 -5.66 9.57 12.30
N ASP A 136 -5.95 10.69 12.94
CA ASP A 136 -7.08 10.87 13.84
C ASP A 136 -8.24 11.61 13.13
N ASN A 137 -8.06 11.96 11.84
CA ASN A 137 -9.08 12.61 11.03
C ASN A 137 -10.16 11.62 10.61
N TRP A 138 -11.36 12.17 10.47
CA TRP A 138 -12.48 11.45 9.89
C TRP A 138 -12.61 11.79 8.42
N TYR A 139 -12.91 10.77 7.64
CA TYR A 139 -13.08 10.82 6.21
C TYR A 139 -14.49 10.36 5.85
N GLN A 140 -14.98 10.79 4.69
CA GLN A 140 -16.29 10.42 4.18
C GLN A 140 -16.18 9.99 2.72
N LEU A 141 -16.83 8.88 2.37
CA LEU A 141 -16.98 8.43 0.99
C LEU A 141 -18.18 9.13 0.35
N VAL A 142 -17.95 10.07 -0.56
CA VAL A 142 -19.00 10.88 -1.18
C VAL A 142 -19.20 10.46 -2.64
N VAL A 143 -20.47 10.35 -3.06
CA VAL A 143 -20.83 10.21 -4.47
C VAL A 143 -20.66 11.57 -5.15
N THR A 144 -19.74 11.64 -6.09
CA THR A 144 -19.57 12.78 -7.00
C THR A 144 -20.27 12.43 -8.29
N CYS A 145 -21.53 12.84 -8.42
CA CYS A 145 -22.23 12.74 -9.70
C CYS A 145 -21.41 13.49 -10.75
N LEU A 146 -20.98 12.79 -11.82
CA LEU A 146 -20.46 13.39 -13.05
C LEU A 146 -21.61 13.65 -14.02
#